data_AF-A0A4Y7LL38-F1
#
_entry.id   AF-A0A4Y7LL38-F1
#
_cell.length_a   1.000
_cell.length_b   1.000
_cell.length_c   1.000
_cell.angle_alpha   90.00
_cell.angle_beta   90.00
_cell.angle_gamma   90.00
#
_symmetry.space_group_name_H-M   'P 1'
#
loop_
_entity.id
_entity.type
_entity.pdbx_description
1 polymer ?
#
loop_
_entity_poly.entity_id
_entity_poly.type
_entity_poly.pdbx_seq_one_letter_code
_entity_poly.pdbx_strand_id
1 'polypeptide(L)'
;MSTVDLFEKVKEVFKLDGKSFALYFKRDKSQELFPSKNKTIANSGLGHGDMIYLFPSNLIQNQTALPSQASSENGMGAITPFVANSTSSLLSSLVGSKIPNRSIVEEDNVDLVLQKMDGLIKRKRDPKSCLHGENSSCIHCLPIEPYDASYLKDHNVKHMSFHAYLRKLSSGLDGGKYASLENISCTIKPGCTGHPPWPRGVCSKCQPKAVTLNSQLYRHVDNIVFENPKLVDRFLNYWRITSRQRIGFLYGRYDAHLDVPLGIKGTVAAIYEPPQESTRDSVRLLPDSRLPLVNKLASALGLTCIGWIFTDLVTEDVVKGTVRHFRHIDSHFLSAQECIMAGHFQSLHPNPCRLSSDGHFGSKFVTVCITGESDSQHQIHMECYQVSNQCQALVRDECLVPTKDAPELAYVRQSSAEKYIPDVFFKRSLRVYFSVQNKLSNLDNPRI
;
A
#
# COMPACT_ATOMS: atom_id res chain seq x y z
N MET A 1 1.27 -42.59 24.80
CA MET A 1 2.04 -41.59 24.04
C MET A 1 2.90 -40.82 25.02
N SER A 2 4.21 -40.89 24.86
CA SER A 2 5.21 -40.16 25.64
C SER A 2 5.30 -38.70 25.18
N THR A 3 5.93 -37.82 25.96
CA THR A 3 6.19 -36.46 25.47
C THR A 3 7.21 -36.44 24.33
N VAL A 4 8.04 -37.48 24.16
CA VAL A 4 8.94 -37.59 22.98
C VAL A 4 8.14 -37.87 21.71
N ASP A 5 7.17 -38.79 21.75
CA ASP A 5 6.34 -39.12 20.59
C ASP A 5 5.54 -37.91 20.09
N LEU A 6 5.16 -37.01 21.02
CA LEU A 6 4.49 -35.74 20.71
C LEU A 6 5.42 -34.80 19.92
N PHE A 7 6.67 -34.66 20.35
CA PHE A 7 7.66 -33.83 19.65
C PHE A 7 7.99 -34.40 18.26
N GLU A 8 8.05 -35.73 18.11
CA GLU A 8 8.24 -36.37 16.81
C GLU A 8 7.06 -36.10 15.86
N LYS A 9 5.82 -36.25 16.34
CA LYS A 9 4.62 -35.91 15.54
C LYS A 9 4.59 -34.46 15.10
N VAL A 10 4.92 -33.54 16.00
CA VAL A 10 5.00 -32.10 15.68
C VAL A 10 6.08 -31.85 14.62
N LYS A 11 7.24 -32.49 14.74
CA LYS A 11 8.30 -32.40 13.74
C LYS A 11 7.84 -32.88 12.37
N GLU A 12 7.14 -34.01 12.29
CA GLU A 12 6.63 -34.58 11.03
C GLU A 12 5.55 -33.71 10.39
N VAL A 13 4.56 -33.27 11.17
CA VAL A 13 3.43 -32.47 10.66
C VAL A 13 3.91 -31.12 10.12
N PHE A 14 4.85 -30.47 10.81
CA PHE A 14 5.32 -29.13 10.47
C PHE A 14 6.63 -29.12 9.67
N LYS A 15 7.16 -30.30 9.29
CA LYS A 15 8.41 -30.47 8.51
C LYS A 15 9.58 -29.66 9.10
N LEU A 16 9.78 -29.75 10.41
CA LEU A 16 10.81 -28.98 11.12
C LEU A 16 12.15 -29.72 11.13
N ASP A 17 13.24 -29.00 10.81
CA ASP A 17 14.61 -29.51 10.97
C ASP A 17 14.93 -29.64 12.47
N GLY A 18 15.55 -30.75 12.87
CA GLY A 18 15.60 -31.22 14.27
C GLY A 18 15.99 -30.17 15.33
N LYS A 19 15.34 -30.28 16.51
CA LYS A 19 15.56 -29.51 17.77
C LYS A 19 15.54 -27.98 17.68
N SER A 20 15.00 -27.41 16.60
CA SER A 20 14.88 -25.95 16.43
C SER A 20 13.61 -25.33 17.04
N PHE A 21 12.82 -26.09 17.81
CA PHE A 21 11.54 -25.62 18.34
C PHE A 21 11.32 -26.03 19.81
N ALA A 22 10.52 -25.24 20.51
CA ALA A 22 10.03 -25.49 21.87
C ALA A 22 8.50 -25.48 21.88
N LEU A 23 7.91 -26.28 22.77
CA LEU A 23 6.47 -26.40 22.96
C LEU A 23 6.07 -25.84 24.33
N TYR A 24 4.96 -25.11 24.40
CA TYR A 24 4.46 -24.48 25.63
C TYR A 24 2.97 -24.76 25.82
N PHE A 25 2.53 -24.82 27.08
CA PHE A 25 1.11 -24.93 27.43
C PHE A 25 0.33 -23.65 27.16
N LYS A 26 1.01 -22.49 27.24
CA LYS A 26 0.38 -21.18 27.10
C LYS A 26 1.06 -20.34 26.02
N ARG A 27 0.29 -19.44 25.43
CA ARG A 27 0.73 -18.54 24.37
C ARG A 27 1.76 -17.50 24.82
N ASP A 28 1.84 -17.23 26.12
CA ASP A 28 2.77 -16.29 26.75
C ASP A 28 4.18 -16.88 26.97
N LYS A 29 4.45 -18.10 26.48
CA LYS A 29 5.68 -18.88 26.70
C LYS A 29 5.93 -19.25 28.18
N SER A 30 4.91 -19.15 29.03
CA SER A 30 4.97 -19.72 30.37
C SER A 30 4.75 -21.24 30.29
N GLN A 31 5.49 -21.99 31.11
CA GLN A 31 5.42 -23.45 31.21
C GLN A 31 5.82 -24.18 29.91
N GLU A 32 7.13 -24.39 29.76
CA GLU A 32 7.70 -25.17 28.66
C GLU A 32 7.52 -26.68 28.86
N LEU A 33 7.24 -27.38 27.77
CA LEU A 33 7.21 -28.83 27.68
C LEU A 33 8.61 -29.35 27.30
N PHE A 34 9.11 -30.31 28.07
CA PHE A 34 10.38 -30.97 27.77
C PHE A 34 10.16 -32.39 27.23
N PRO A 35 10.91 -32.79 26.18
CA PRO A 35 10.85 -34.15 25.66
C PRO A 35 11.46 -35.11 26.68
N SER A 36 10.68 -36.09 27.15
CA SER A 36 11.11 -37.10 28.12
C SER A 36 10.46 -38.45 27.83
N LYS A 37 11.27 -39.50 27.76
CA LYS A 37 10.78 -40.88 27.53
C LYS A 37 10.00 -41.43 28.73
N ASN A 38 10.24 -40.87 29.92
CA ASN A 38 9.66 -41.36 31.18
C ASN A 38 8.37 -40.62 31.58
N LYS A 39 7.98 -39.58 30.83
CA LYS A 39 6.78 -38.78 31.11
C LYS A 39 5.72 -39.00 30.02
N THR A 40 4.53 -39.41 30.42
CA THR A 40 3.38 -39.53 29.52
C THR A 40 2.73 -38.17 29.30
N ILE A 41 1.99 -38.02 28.18
CA ILE A 41 1.24 -36.79 27.88
C ILE A 41 0.22 -36.48 28.99
N ALA A 42 -0.48 -37.51 29.50
CA ALA A 42 -1.43 -37.37 30.60
C ALA A 42 -0.76 -36.87 31.90
N ASN A 43 0.42 -37.39 32.25
CA ASN A 43 1.18 -36.95 33.44
C ASN A 43 1.85 -35.57 33.25
N SER A 44 1.79 -35.02 32.05
CA SER A 44 2.24 -33.65 31.77
C SER A 44 1.10 -32.64 31.92
N GLY A 45 -0.14 -33.09 32.15
CA GLY A 45 -1.31 -32.21 32.30
C GLY A 45 -1.99 -31.88 30.97
N LEU A 46 -1.75 -32.67 29.91
CA LEU A 46 -2.40 -32.53 28.61
C LEU A 46 -3.54 -33.54 28.46
N GLY A 47 -4.76 -33.05 28.29
CA GLY A 47 -5.97 -33.79 27.97
C GLY A 47 -6.36 -33.71 26.48
N HIS A 48 -7.46 -34.38 26.14
CA HIS A 48 -8.01 -34.32 24.78
C HIS A 48 -8.71 -32.98 24.55
N GLY A 49 -8.26 -32.22 23.54
CA GLY A 49 -8.79 -30.89 23.21
C GLY A 49 -7.90 -29.72 23.67
N ASP A 50 -6.84 -29.99 24.42
CA ASP A 50 -5.90 -28.95 24.85
C ASP A 50 -5.02 -28.46 23.70
N MET A 51 -4.75 -27.15 23.69
CA MET A 51 -3.89 -26.52 22.68
C MET A 51 -2.46 -26.39 23.19
N ILE A 52 -1.49 -26.69 22.33
CA ILE A 52 -0.06 -26.55 22.60
C ILE A 52 0.51 -25.54 21.61
N TYR A 53 1.39 -24.67 22.08
CA TYR A 53 1.96 -23.59 21.29
C TYR A 53 3.40 -23.91 20.92
N LEU A 54 3.71 -23.87 19.62
CA LEU A 54 5.05 -24.09 19.09
C LEU A 54 5.75 -22.75 18.83
N PHE A 55 6.99 -22.63 19.29
CA PHE A 55 7.86 -21.48 19.00
C PHE A 55 9.24 -21.95 18.51
N PRO A 56 9.86 -21.24 17.55
CA PRO A 56 11.25 -21.50 17.16
C PRO A 56 12.20 -21.09 18.30
N SER A 57 13.15 -21.97 18.63
CA SER A 57 14.13 -21.74 19.70
C SER A 57 15.41 -21.12 19.13
N ASN A 58 15.69 -19.87 19.49
CA ASN A 58 16.97 -19.22 19.19
C ASN A 58 17.94 -19.53 20.35
N LEU A 59 18.87 -20.48 20.15
CA LEU A 59 19.92 -20.76 21.12
C LEU A 59 20.99 -19.65 21.08
N ILE A 60 20.91 -18.70 22.01
CA ILE A 60 22.09 -17.96 22.49
C ILE A 60 22.50 -18.63 23.80
N GLN A 61 23.62 -19.36 23.76
CA GLN A 61 24.28 -19.91 24.94
C GLN A 61 24.79 -18.75 25.80
N ASN A 62 24.32 -18.67 27.05
CA ASN A 62 25.09 -18.08 28.14
C ASN A 62 25.02 -19.05 29.32
N GLN A 63 26.07 -19.86 29.44
CA GLN A 63 26.37 -20.59 30.66
C GLN A 63 26.94 -19.59 31.67
N THR A 64 26.29 -19.44 32.82
CA THR A 64 26.97 -18.94 34.02
C THR A 64 26.79 -19.96 35.14
N ALA A 65 27.91 -20.59 35.47
CA ALA A 65 28.08 -21.41 36.65
C ALA A 65 27.99 -20.55 37.92
N LEU A 66 27.35 -21.07 38.96
CA LEU A 66 27.55 -20.60 40.34
C LEU A 66 28.93 -21.03 40.84
N PRO A 67 29.55 -20.22 41.74
CA PRO A 67 29.77 -20.77 43.07
C PRO A 67 29.54 -19.80 44.25
N SER A 68 28.93 -20.36 45.29
CA SER A 68 29.14 -20.32 46.75
C SER A 68 29.84 -19.14 47.48
N GLN A 69 29.32 -18.92 48.69
CA GLN A 69 29.62 -17.93 49.75
C GLN A 69 31.07 -17.82 50.26
N ALA A 70 31.48 -16.62 50.71
CA ALA A 70 32.06 -16.34 52.05
C ALA A 70 32.41 -14.83 52.28
N SER A 71 31.81 -14.25 53.34
CA SER A 71 32.30 -13.28 54.37
C SER A 71 33.33 -12.15 54.09
N SER A 72 32.94 -10.90 54.43
CA SER A 72 33.58 -9.99 55.43
C SER A 72 33.76 -8.49 55.03
N GLU A 73 33.11 -7.63 55.82
CA GLU A 73 33.47 -6.30 56.37
C GLU A 73 33.72 -5.00 55.54
N ASN A 74 33.02 -3.95 56.03
CA ASN A 74 33.32 -2.52 56.15
C ASN A 74 33.11 -1.51 54.99
N GLY A 75 32.29 -0.48 55.30
CA GLY A 75 32.64 0.93 55.03
C GLY A 75 31.71 1.79 54.16
N MET A 76 30.79 2.52 54.82
CA MET A 76 30.15 3.82 54.46
C MET A 76 29.98 4.32 53.00
N GLY A 77 28.74 4.72 52.68
CA GLY A 77 28.47 6.09 52.20
C GLY A 77 27.78 6.28 50.83
N ALA A 78 26.62 6.96 50.85
CA ALA A 78 26.04 7.86 49.83
C ALA A 78 25.01 7.35 48.77
N ILE A 79 23.72 7.62 49.06
CA ILE A 79 22.73 8.44 48.31
C ILE A 79 22.49 8.22 46.79
N THR A 80 21.39 7.51 46.46
CA THR A 80 20.42 7.62 45.30
C THR A 80 20.89 7.52 43.83
N PRO A 81 20.02 7.29 42.80
CA PRO A 81 18.57 7.00 42.79
C PRO A 81 18.17 5.71 42.04
N PHE A 82 16.89 5.37 42.17
CA PHE A 82 16.16 4.27 41.54
C PHE A 82 16.17 4.37 40.00
N VAL A 83 16.84 3.44 39.33
CA VAL A 83 16.74 3.26 37.87
C VAL A 83 15.79 2.11 37.60
N ALA A 84 14.54 2.44 37.28
CA ALA A 84 13.60 1.47 36.74
C ALA A 84 14.04 1.11 35.31
N ASN A 85 14.67 -0.06 35.15
CA ASN A 85 14.95 -0.65 33.85
C ASN A 85 13.63 -1.09 33.19
N SER A 86 12.97 -0.15 32.52
CA SER A 86 11.97 -0.45 31.50
C SER A 86 12.71 -0.91 30.24
N THR A 87 12.88 -2.22 30.07
CA THR A 87 13.25 -2.79 28.78
C THR A 87 12.05 -2.68 27.84
N SER A 88 11.87 -1.51 27.23
CA SER A 88 11.02 -1.38 26.05
C SER A 88 11.78 -1.99 24.87
N SER A 89 11.17 -3.00 24.25
CA SER A 89 11.56 -3.47 22.93
C SER A 89 11.43 -2.31 21.94
N LEU A 90 12.55 -1.67 21.60
CA LEU A 90 12.66 -0.65 20.56
C LEU A 90 12.42 -1.31 19.19
N LEU A 91 11.16 -1.42 18.80
CA LEU A 91 10.80 -1.53 17.38
C LEU A 91 10.39 -0.13 16.89
N SER A 92 11.09 0.35 15.87
CA SER A 92 11.05 1.71 15.30
C SER A 92 9.61 2.25 15.11
N SER A 93 9.08 2.95 16.12
CA SER A 93 7.88 3.75 15.96
C SER A 93 8.23 4.99 15.12
N LEU A 94 7.36 5.36 14.18
CA LEU A 94 7.35 6.70 13.59
C LEU A 94 7.53 7.73 14.73
N VAL A 95 8.55 8.60 14.67
CA VAL A 95 8.83 9.57 15.74
C VAL A 95 7.55 10.36 16.05
N GLY A 96 7.06 10.29 17.29
CA GLY A 96 5.83 10.96 17.74
C GLY A 96 4.49 10.27 17.41
N SER A 97 4.47 9.20 16.62
CA SER A 97 3.23 8.47 16.28
C SER A 97 2.91 7.37 17.30
N LYS A 98 1.63 7.30 17.70
CA LYS A 98 1.07 6.24 18.55
C LYS A 98 0.14 5.31 17.77
N ILE A 99 0.22 5.29 16.44
CA ILE A 99 -0.56 4.32 15.64
C ILE A 99 -0.08 2.91 16.01
N PRO A 100 -0.99 2.01 16.43
CA PRO A 100 -0.61 0.68 16.86
C PRO A 100 -0.10 -0.16 15.68
N ASN A 101 0.98 -0.92 15.91
CA ASN A 101 1.35 -2.01 15.03
C ASN A 101 0.32 -3.14 15.19
N ARG A 102 -0.26 -3.59 14.08
CA ARG A 102 -1.33 -4.61 14.06
C ARG A 102 -0.91 -5.92 13.41
N SER A 103 0.23 -5.93 12.74
CA SER A 103 0.78 -7.09 12.06
C SER A 103 2.31 -7.11 12.16
N ILE A 104 2.88 -8.29 11.96
CA ILE A 104 4.33 -8.50 11.89
C ILE A 104 4.63 -8.79 10.42
N VAL A 105 4.97 -7.74 9.69
CA VAL A 105 5.33 -7.78 8.27
C VAL A 105 6.63 -7.02 8.08
N GLU A 106 7.49 -7.51 7.18
CA GLU A 106 8.69 -6.79 6.77
C GLU A 106 8.29 -5.71 5.75
N GLU A 107 8.53 -4.45 6.10
CA GLU A 107 8.23 -3.30 5.24
C GLU A 107 9.41 -3.01 4.31
N ASP A 108 9.14 -2.37 3.17
CA ASP A 108 10.20 -2.03 2.23
C ASP A 108 11.19 -1.04 2.85
N ASN A 109 12.46 -1.13 2.43
CA ASN A 109 13.52 -0.26 2.94
C ASN A 109 13.18 1.24 2.83
N VAL A 110 12.51 1.66 1.75
CA VAL A 110 12.08 3.05 1.56
C VAL A 110 11.12 3.51 2.66
N ASP A 111 10.21 2.64 3.11
CA ASP A 111 9.26 2.97 4.16
C ASP A 111 9.97 3.09 5.51
N LEU A 112 10.91 2.20 5.80
CA LEU A 112 11.73 2.26 7.02
C LEU A 112 12.57 3.55 7.09
N VAL A 113 13.07 4.02 5.95
CA VAL A 113 13.80 5.29 5.84
C VAL A 113 12.85 6.47 6.09
N LEU A 114 11.71 6.52 5.39
CA LEU A 114 10.75 7.62 5.49
C LEU A 114 10.10 7.72 6.89
N GLN A 115 9.87 6.59 7.56
CA GLN A 115 9.34 6.57 8.93
C GLN A 115 10.26 7.25 9.95
N LYS A 116 11.57 7.22 9.72
CA LYS A 116 12.58 7.86 10.59
C LYS A 116 12.73 9.36 10.33
N MET A 117 12.30 9.85 9.17
CA MET A 117 12.32 11.27 8.84
C MET A 117 11.17 12.01 9.55
N ASP A 118 11.44 13.22 10.05
CA ASP A 118 10.41 14.07 10.66
C ASP A 118 9.36 14.53 9.63
N GLY A 119 9.81 14.86 8.42
CA GLY A 119 8.99 15.41 7.34
C GLY A 119 8.66 16.88 7.52
N LEU A 120 9.28 17.59 8.48
CA LEU A 120 8.97 18.99 8.74
C LEU A 120 9.56 19.88 7.64
N ILE A 121 8.71 20.72 7.05
CA ILE A 121 9.10 21.63 5.98
C ILE A 121 9.63 22.91 6.62
N LYS A 122 10.93 23.15 6.45
CA LYS A 122 11.59 24.36 6.97
C LYS A 122 11.22 25.58 6.13
N ARG A 123 10.62 26.59 6.76
CA ARG A 123 10.33 27.88 6.12
C ARG A 123 11.50 28.84 6.32
N LYS A 124 11.76 29.66 5.30
CA LYS A 124 12.68 30.80 5.42
C LYS A 124 12.01 31.90 6.23
N ARG A 125 12.82 32.70 6.95
CA ARG A 125 12.33 33.89 7.65
C ARG A 125 11.76 34.88 6.64
N ASP A 126 10.53 35.31 6.85
CA ASP A 126 9.91 36.39 6.09
C ASP A 126 10.41 37.75 6.64
N PRO A 127 11.16 38.55 5.86
CA PRO A 127 11.67 39.84 6.32
C PRO A 127 10.58 40.83 6.75
N LYS A 128 9.35 40.71 6.22
CA LYS A 128 8.25 41.65 6.48
C LYS A 128 7.42 41.24 7.70
N SER A 129 7.22 39.95 7.91
CA SER A 129 6.33 39.43 8.97
C SER A 129 7.07 38.87 10.19
N CYS A 130 8.38 38.62 10.10
CA CYS A 130 9.17 38.08 11.20
C CYS A 130 9.86 39.18 12.01
N LEU A 131 9.20 39.63 13.08
CA LEU A 131 9.71 40.62 14.04
C LEU A 131 10.53 39.98 15.17
N HIS A 132 11.54 39.18 14.82
CA HIS A 132 12.43 38.53 15.78
C HIS A 132 13.85 38.37 15.23
N GLY A 133 14.83 38.15 16.10
CA GLY A 133 16.23 37.91 15.71
C GLY A 133 16.44 36.55 15.01
N GLU A 134 17.68 36.27 14.59
CA GLU A 134 18.03 35.05 13.83
C GLU A 134 17.81 33.75 14.61
N ASN A 135 17.98 33.76 15.93
CA ASN A 135 17.84 32.58 16.79
C ASN A 135 16.42 32.40 17.38
N SER A 136 15.44 33.12 16.86
CA SER A 136 14.05 33.04 17.31
C SER A 136 13.14 32.62 16.15
N SER A 137 11.96 32.09 16.47
CA SER A 137 10.98 31.65 15.47
C SER A 137 9.58 32.15 15.82
N CYS A 138 8.81 32.57 14.82
CA CYS A 138 7.39 32.93 14.94
C CYS A 138 6.51 32.07 14.00
N ILE A 139 5.20 32.30 14.06
CA ILE A 139 4.20 31.62 13.22
C ILE A 139 4.46 31.72 11.70
N HIS A 140 5.27 32.67 11.24
CA HIS A 140 5.59 32.84 9.83
C HIS A 140 6.84 32.07 9.36
N CYS A 141 7.72 31.64 10.28
CA CYS A 141 8.96 30.93 9.94
C CYS A 141 9.12 29.57 10.64
N LEU A 142 8.22 29.22 11.58
CA LEU A 142 8.18 27.90 12.18
C LEU A 142 8.03 26.81 11.11
N PRO A 143 8.70 25.66 11.24
CA PRO A 143 8.48 24.53 10.34
C PRO A 143 7.00 24.14 10.29
N ILE A 144 6.56 23.72 9.11
CA ILE A 144 5.17 23.29 8.89
C ILE A 144 5.11 21.79 8.62
N GLU A 145 3.94 21.23 8.86
CA GLU A 145 3.66 19.81 8.70
C GLU A 145 3.71 19.37 7.22
N PRO A 146 4.13 18.13 6.92
CA PRO A 146 4.26 17.63 5.55
C PRO A 146 2.92 17.54 4.78
N TYR A 147 1.79 17.61 5.50
CA TYR A 147 0.44 17.55 4.95
C TYR A 147 -0.26 18.91 4.90
N ASP A 148 0.48 20.02 5.08
CA ASP A 148 -0.07 21.38 5.00
C ASP A 148 -0.67 21.67 3.60
N ALA A 149 -1.95 22.03 3.57
CA ALA A 149 -2.70 22.17 2.31
C ALA A 149 -2.24 23.38 1.47
N SER A 150 -1.80 24.46 2.12
CA SER A 150 -1.34 25.67 1.43
C SER A 150 -0.01 25.41 0.74
N TYR A 151 0.94 24.81 1.48
CA TYR A 151 2.24 24.43 0.92
C TYR A 151 2.12 23.49 -0.28
N LEU A 152 1.31 22.43 -0.16
CA LEU A 152 1.11 21.47 -1.24
C LEU A 152 0.50 22.14 -2.48
N LYS A 153 -0.46 23.05 -2.28
CA LYS A 153 -1.08 23.80 -3.39
C LYS A 153 -0.07 24.72 -4.08
N ASP A 154 0.73 25.47 -3.32
CA ASP A 154 1.70 26.43 -3.85
C ASP A 154 2.82 25.73 -4.65
N HIS A 155 3.11 24.47 -4.34
CA HIS A 155 4.11 23.64 -5.04
C HIS A 155 3.47 22.73 -6.11
N ASN A 156 2.21 22.97 -6.49
CA ASN A 156 1.47 22.17 -7.47
C ASN A 156 1.36 20.67 -7.14
N VAL A 157 1.43 20.31 -5.86
CA VAL A 157 1.31 18.95 -5.37
C VAL A 157 -0.17 18.60 -5.17
N LYS A 158 -0.75 17.87 -6.13
CA LYS A 158 -2.18 17.52 -6.13
C LYS A 158 -2.63 16.59 -4.99
N HIS A 159 -1.74 15.71 -4.52
CA HIS A 159 -1.99 14.73 -3.47
C HIS A 159 -0.80 14.67 -2.53
N MET A 160 -1.04 14.50 -1.23
CA MET A 160 0.05 14.27 -0.27
C MET A 160 0.64 12.86 -0.44
N SER A 161 1.88 12.67 -0.01
CA SER A 161 2.47 11.33 0.05
C SER A 161 1.75 10.46 1.09
N PHE A 162 1.81 9.13 0.92
CA PHE A 162 1.24 8.20 1.89
C PHE A 162 1.83 8.39 3.29
N HIS A 163 3.14 8.64 3.39
CA HIS A 163 3.79 8.88 4.69
C HIS A 163 3.36 10.22 5.32
N ALA A 164 3.14 11.28 4.55
CA ALA A 164 2.53 12.51 5.06
C ALA A 164 1.09 12.27 5.55
N TYR A 165 0.32 11.40 4.88
CA TYR A 165 -1.00 10.99 5.35
C TYR A 165 -0.94 10.22 6.68
N LEU A 166 0.06 9.34 6.88
CA LEU A 166 0.28 8.68 8.17
C LEU A 166 0.62 9.68 9.29
N ARG A 167 1.40 10.74 8.98
CA ARG A 167 1.66 11.85 9.92
C ARG A 167 0.37 12.59 10.28
N LYS A 168 -0.47 12.86 9.28
CA LYS A 168 -1.78 13.50 9.48
C LYS A 168 -2.72 12.69 10.37
N LEU A 169 -2.72 11.36 10.23
CA LEU A 169 -3.48 10.48 11.12
C LEU A 169 -2.94 10.48 12.57
N SER A 170 -1.67 10.82 12.74
CA SER A 170 -1.00 10.86 14.05
C SER A 170 -1.06 12.22 14.74
N SER A 171 -1.50 13.29 14.08
CA SER A 171 -1.37 14.67 14.57
C SER A 171 -2.42 15.12 15.60
N GLY A 172 -3.38 14.27 15.94
CA GLY A 172 -4.44 14.58 16.92
C GLY A 172 -3.97 14.43 18.37
N LEU A 173 -4.82 14.85 19.33
CA LEU A 173 -4.56 14.72 20.78
C LEU A 173 -4.23 13.27 21.20
N ASP A 174 -4.83 12.29 20.52
CA ASP A 174 -4.60 10.87 20.76
C ASP A 174 -3.32 10.31 20.10
N GLY A 175 -2.57 11.12 19.36
CA GLY A 175 -1.36 10.69 18.65
C GLY A 175 -1.59 9.61 17.59
N GLY A 176 -2.83 9.44 17.12
CA GLY A 176 -3.22 8.36 16.20
C GLY A 176 -3.51 7.01 16.86
N LYS A 177 -3.66 6.94 18.20
CA LYS A 177 -3.96 5.70 18.94
C LYS A 177 -5.16 4.92 18.38
N TYR A 178 -6.17 5.63 17.87
CA TYR A 178 -7.39 5.04 17.28
C TYR A 178 -7.39 5.02 15.76
N ALA A 179 -6.29 5.43 15.11
CA ALA A 179 -6.18 5.36 13.66
C ALA A 179 -6.24 3.89 13.21
N SER A 180 -7.03 3.66 12.16
CA SER A 180 -7.24 2.33 11.58
C SER A 180 -6.94 2.38 10.09
N LEU A 181 -5.92 1.62 9.66
CA LEU A 181 -5.59 1.41 8.25
C LEU A 181 -6.16 0.06 7.82
N GLU A 182 -7.46 0.05 7.51
CA GLU A 182 -8.18 -1.14 7.06
C GLU A 182 -8.39 -1.11 5.54
N ASN A 183 -8.15 -2.23 4.88
CA ASN A 183 -8.51 -2.37 3.47
C ASN A 183 -10.02 -2.52 3.34
N ILE A 184 -10.57 -1.91 2.30
CA ILE A 184 -11.98 -2.09 1.96
C ILE A 184 -12.18 -3.54 1.50
N SER A 185 -13.23 -4.19 1.98
CA SER A 185 -13.68 -5.50 1.51
C SER A 185 -15.15 -5.42 1.12
N CYS A 186 -15.45 -5.86 -0.09
CA CYS A 186 -16.78 -5.91 -0.69
C CYS A 186 -17.39 -7.32 -0.60
N THR A 187 -16.75 -8.24 0.13
CA THR A 187 -17.21 -9.61 0.32
C THR A 187 -17.96 -9.79 1.65
N ILE A 188 -18.88 -10.74 1.69
CA ILE A 188 -19.56 -11.11 2.94
C ILE A 188 -18.52 -11.69 3.90
N LYS A 189 -18.50 -11.19 5.14
CA LYS A 189 -17.58 -11.69 6.16
C LYS A 189 -17.84 -13.19 6.42
N PRO A 190 -16.82 -14.05 6.32
CA PRO A 190 -16.99 -15.48 6.57
C PRO A 190 -17.30 -15.76 8.04
N GLY A 191 -17.95 -16.90 8.31
CA GLY A 191 -18.16 -17.40 9.68
C GLY A 191 -19.36 -16.82 10.42
N CYS A 192 -20.35 -16.25 9.74
CA CYS A 192 -21.60 -15.85 10.39
C CYS A 192 -22.48 -17.06 10.70
N THR A 193 -22.83 -17.26 11.96
CA THR A 193 -23.66 -18.39 12.43
C THR A 193 -25.15 -18.08 12.52
N GLY A 194 -25.54 -16.81 12.34
CA GLY A 194 -26.91 -16.33 12.56
C GLY A 194 -27.85 -16.47 11.36
N HIS A 195 -27.39 -16.99 10.23
CA HIS A 195 -28.19 -17.24 9.04
C HIS A 195 -27.55 -18.32 8.15
N PRO A 196 -28.32 -18.96 7.26
CA PRO A 196 -27.76 -19.83 6.23
C PRO A 196 -26.75 -19.08 5.32
N PRO A 197 -25.78 -19.77 4.71
CA PRO A 197 -24.82 -19.13 3.80
C PRO A 197 -25.54 -18.49 2.59
N TRP A 198 -24.90 -17.45 2.04
CA TRP A 198 -25.35 -16.81 0.79
C TRP A 198 -25.53 -17.88 -0.30
N PRO A 199 -26.62 -17.84 -1.09
CA PRO A 199 -27.60 -16.75 -1.24
C PRO A 199 -28.84 -16.82 -0.33
N ARG A 200 -28.92 -17.81 0.56
CA ARG A 200 -30.13 -18.07 1.35
C ARG A 200 -30.34 -17.10 2.51
N GLY A 201 -29.32 -16.33 2.89
CA GLY A 201 -29.44 -15.30 3.92
C GLY A 201 -28.18 -14.45 4.04
N VAL A 202 -28.37 -13.22 4.51
CA VAL A 202 -27.31 -12.28 4.89
C VAL A 202 -27.81 -11.43 6.05
N CYS A 203 -26.96 -11.12 7.01
CA CYS A 203 -27.29 -10.19 8.11
C CYS A 203 -26.42 -8.92 8.05
N SER A 204 -26.90 -7.84 8.69
CA SER A 204 -26.19 -6.55 8.75
C SER A 204 -24.80 -6.61 9.39
N LYS A 205 -24.47 -7.66 10.15
CA LYS A 205 -23.14 -7.84 10.76
C LYS A 205 -22.10 -8.40 9.78
N CYS A 206 -22.53 -9.24 8.84
CA CYS A 206 -21.65 -9.88 7.86
C CYS A 206 -21.68 -9.21 6.48
N GLN A 207 -22.77 -8.49 6.18
CA GLN A 207 -22.95 -7.74 4.95
C GLN A 207 -21.84 -6.68 4.82
N PRO A 208 -21.16 -6.61 3.67
CA PRO A 208 -20.20 -5.54 3.42
C PRO A 208 -20.94 -4.20 3.38
N LYS A 209 -20.28 -3.15 3.89
CA LYS A 209 -20.84 -1.79 3.86
C LYS A 209 -20.91 -1.30 2.41
N ALA A 210 -21.89 -0.45 2.11
CA ALA A 210 -21.92 0.29 0.85
C ALA A 210 -20.62 1.08 0.66
N VAL A 211 -20.13 1.12 -0.58
CA VAL A 211 -18.87 1.79 -0.93
C VAL A 211 -19.20 3.16 -1.52
N THR A 212 -18.78 4.22 -0.85
CA THR A 212 -18.91 5.59 -1.38
C THR A 212 -17.59 6.07 -1.95
N LEU A 213 -17.50 6.13 -3.28
CA LEU A 213 -16.36 6.60 -4.04
C LEU A 213 -16.08 8.08 -3.76
N ASN A 214 -14.97 8.33 -3.07
CA ASN A 214 -14.43 9.67 -2.82
C ASN A 214 -13.04 9.81 -3.47
N SER A 215 -12.65 11.06 -3.76
CA SER A 215 -11.28 11.33 -4.21
C SER A 215 -10.28 10.97 -3.10
N GLN A 216 -9.26 10.17 -3.45
CA GLN A 216 -8.23 9.75 -2.50
C GLN A 216 -7.26 10.91 -2.27
N LEU A 217 -7.04 11.30 -1.02
CA LEU A 217 -6.26 12.50 -0.67
C LEU A 217 -4.74 12.29 -0.74
N TYR A 218 -4.30 11.05 -0.81
CA TYR A 218 -2.89 10.64 -0.84
C TYR A 218 -2.62 9.64 -1.95
N ARG A 219 -1.35 9.44 -2.28
CA ARG A 219 -0.87 8.41 -3.21
C ARG A 219 0.33 7.68 -2.62
N HIS A 220 0.55 6.44 -3.08
CA HIS A 220 1.63 5.59 -2.56
C HIS A 220 2.98 5.91 -3.21
N VAL A 221 2.99 6.27 -4.49
CA VAL A 221 4.18 6.70 -5.23
C VAL A 221 3.94 8.09 -5.80
N ASP A 222 4.88 8.99 -5.60
CA ASP A 222 4.78 10.40 -5.99
C ASP A 222 5.41 10.69 -7.35
N ASN A 223 6.41 9.91 -7.72
CA ASN A 223 7.17 10.14 -8.94
C ASN A 223 7.71 8.83 -9.53
N ILE A 224 7.79 8.76 -10.85
CA ILE A 224 8.44 7.66 -11.59
C ILE A 224 9.48 8.25 -12.51
N VAL A 225 10.68 7.68 -12.48
CA VAL A 225 11.81 8.07 -13.34
C VAL A 225 12.39 6.85 -13.99
N PHE A 226 12.68 6.94 -15.29
CA PHE A 226 13.45 5.93 -16.00
C PHE A 226 14.94 6.26 -15.87
N GLU A 227 15.75 5.29 -15.44
CA GLU A 227 17.20 5.49 -15.28
C GLU A 227 17.88 5.89 -16.59
N ASN A 228 17.35 5.41 -17.72
CA ASN A 228 17.89 5.68 -19.03
C ASN A 228 16.76 5.86 -20.05
N PRO A 229 16.72 6.97 -20.81
CA PRO A 229 15.72 7.20 -21.86
C PRO A 229 15.72 6.08 -22.93
N LYS A 230 16.88 5.42 -23.15
CA LYS A 230 17.00 4.29 -24.08
C LYS A 230 16.13 3.08 -23.71
N LEU A 231 15.65 2.99 -22.46
CA LEU A 231 14.70 1.94 -22.05
C LEU A 231 13.37 2.14 -22.77
N VAL A 232 12.84 3.37 -22.70
CA VAL A 232 11.55 3.74 -23.32
C VAL A 232 11.68 3.71 -24.84
N ASP A 233 12.78 4.21 -25.41
CA ASP A 233 12.99 4.17 -26.86
C ASP A 233 13.00 2.75 -27.42
N ARG A 234 13.65 1.81 -26.71
CA ARG A 234 13.69 0.40 -27.12
C ARG A 234 12.31 -0.23 -27.07
N PHE A 235 11.54 0.06 -26.03
CA PHE A 235 10.15 -0.39 -25.91
C PHE A 235 9.27 0.17 -27.04
N LEU A 236 9.43 1.46 -27.36
CA LEU A 236 8.71 2.13 -28.44
C LEU A 236 9.08 1.64 -29.85
N ASN A 237 10.29 1.10 -30.05
CA ASN A 237 10.71 0.58 -31.35
C ASN A 237 9.77 -0.52 -31.88
N TYR A 238 9.18 -1.34 -31.00
CA TYR A 238 8.20 -2.33 -31.42
C TYR A 238 7.00 -1.67 -32.11
N TRP A 239 6.44 -0.62 -31.50
CA TRP A 239 5.33 0.13 -32.09
C TRP A 239 5.76 0.87 -33.37
N ARG A 240 6.95 1.49 -33.40
CA ARG A 240 7.46 2.19 -34.59
C ARG A 240 7.56 1.28 -35.82
N ILE A 241 7.90 0.00 -35.63
CA ILE A 241 8.06 -0.97 -36.72
C ILE A 241 6.73 -1.63 -37.10
N THR A 242 5.88 -1.96 -36.12
CA THR A 242 4.70 -2.81 -36.35
C THR A 242 3.37 -2.04 -36.38
N SER A 243 3.37 -0.81 -35.86
CA SER A 243 2.17 -0.01 -35.56
C SER A 243 1.16 -0.76 -34.66
N ARG A 244 1.63 -1.69 -33.82
CA ARG A 244 0.81 -2.43 -32.86
C ARG A 244 1.16 -2.01 -31.44
N GLN A 245 0.15 -1.95 -30.57
CA GLN A 245 0.31 -1.54 -29.18
C GLN A 245 1.11 -2.56 -28.38
N ARG A 246 1.70 -2.14 -27.26
CA ARG A 246 2.58 -2.97 -26.46
C ARG A 246 2.40 -2.75 -24.97
N ILE A 247 2.57 -3.82 -24.19
CA ILE A 247 2.59 -3.82 -22.73
C ILE A 247 3.96 -4.32 -22.24
N GLY A 248 4.45 -3.74 -21.15
CA GLY A 248 5.63 -4.20 -20.42
C GLY A 248 5.46 -4.07 -18.90
N PHE A 249 6.24 -4.84 -18.15
CA PHE A 249 6.37 -4.73 -16.70
C PHE A 249 7.64 -3.93 -16.36
N LEU A 250 7.51 -3.01 -15.42
CA LEU A 250 8.56 -2.11 -14.99
C LEU A 250 9.29 -2.70 -13.80
N TYR A 251 10.58 -2.99 -13.96
CA TYR A 251 11.45 -3.45 -12.90
C TYR A 251 12.36 -2.33 -12.44
N GLY A 252 12.43 -2.12 -11.13
CA GLY A 252 13.08 -0.97 -10.54
C GLY A 252 13.19 -1.06 -9.03
N ARG A 253 13.40 0.10 -8.41
CA ARG A 253 13.50 0.27 -6.95
C ARG A 253 12.71 1.49 -6.50
N TYR A 254 12.33 1.51 -5.23
CA TYR A 254 11.72 2.69 -4.61
C TYR A 254 12.75 3.41 -3.75
N ASP A 255 12.82 4.73 -3.92
CA ASP A 255 13.72 5.63 -3.19
C ASP A 255 12.91 6.80 -2.60
N ALA A 256 13.47 7.50 -1.63
CA ALA A 256 12.87 8.73 -1.11
C ALA A 256 12.86 9.82 -2.18
N HIS A 257 11.72 10.51 -2.33
CA HIS A 257 11.56 11.66 -3.20
C HIS A 257 11.58 12.95 -2.36
N LEU A 258 12.51 13.85 -2.66
CA LEU A 258 12.75 15.04 -1.85
C LEU A 258 11.87 16.25 -2.25
N ASP A 259 11.34 16.27 -3.47
CA ASP A 259 10.51 17.39 -3.96
C ASP A 259 9.08 17.35 -3.42
N VAL A 260 8.66 16.20 -2.87
CA VAL A 260 7.39 16.02 -2.17
C VAL A 260 7.68 15.61 -0.74
N PRO A 261 7.10 16.28 0.28
CA PRO A 261 7.31 15.93 1.68
C PRO A 261 7.02 14.44 1.97
N LEU A 262 8.03 13.73 2.47
CA LEU A 262 7.98 12.28 2.73
C LEU A 262 7.54 11.45 1.50
N GLY A 263 7.90 11.91 0.30
CA GLY A 263 7.48 11.28 -0.95
C GLY A 263 8.28 10.02 -1.32
N ILE A 264 7.71 9.21 -2.21
CA ILE A 264 8.37 8.03 -2.79
C ILE A 264 8.54 8.22 -4.30
N LYS A 265 9.74 7.94 -4.80
CA LYS A 265 10.06 7.86 -6.23
C LYS A 265 10.34 6.40 -6.61
N GLY A 266 9.71 5.91 -7.67
CA GLY A 266 10.12 4.65 -8.30
C GLY A 266 11.11 4.91 -9.43
N THR A 267 12.27 4.30 -9.35
CA THR A 267 13.34 4.37 -10.35
C THR A 267 13.32 3.10 -11.20
N VAL A 268 12.92 3.22 -12.47
CA VAL A 268 12.81 2.10 -13.42
C VAL A 268 14.17 1.81 -14.07
N ALA A 269 14.67 0.59 -13.87
CA ALA A 269 15.94 0.11 -14.41
C ALA A 269 15.76 -0.77 -15.66
N ALA A 270 14.61 -1.46 -15.78
CA ALA A 270 14.32 -2.34 -16.90
C ALA A 270 12.83 -2.42 -17.23
N ILE A 271 12.52 -2.73 -18.50
CA ILE A 271 11.17 -3.04 -18.98
C ILE A 271 11.20 -4.49 -19.47
N TYR A 272 10.40 -5.35 -18.85
CA TYR A 272 10.22 -6.73 -19.27
C TYR A 272 8.95 -6.84 -20.11
N GLU A 273 9.07 -7.34 -21.34
CA GLU A 273 7.92 -7.55 -22.22
C GLU A 273 7.42 -9.00 -22.10
N PRO A 274 6.28 -9.25 -21.42
CA PRO A 274 5.72 -10.59 -21.32
C PRO A 274 5.19 -11.08 -22.67
N PRO A 275 4.99 -12.40 -22.85
CA PRO A 275 4.23 -12.96 -23.96
C PRO A 275 2.87 -12.27 -24.11
N GLN A 276 2.58 -11.74 -25.29
CA GLN A 276 1.37 -10.94 -25.55
C GLN A 276 0.99 -10.97 -27.03
N GLU A 277 -0.32 -10.90 -27.28
CA GLU A 277 -0.91 -10.67 -28.59
C GLU A 277 -1.26 -9.20 -28.73
N SER A 278 -0.57 -8.52 -29.65
CA SER A 278 -0.73 -7.10 -29.89
C SER A 278 -1.44 -6.84 -31.21
N THR A 279 -2.46 -5.99 -31.19
CA THR A 279 -3.11 -5.40 -32.37
C THR A 279 -2.91 -3.89 -32.40
N ARG A 280 -3.58 -3.18 -33.32
CA ARG A 280 -3.55 -1.72 -33.38
C ARG A 280 -4.32 -1.06 -32.22
N ASP A 281 -5.34 -1.75 -31.72
CA ASP A 281 -6.34 -1.17 -30.80
C ASP A 281 -6.46 -1.98 -29.49
N SER A 282 -5.77 -3.12 -29.38
CA SER A 282 -5.86 -3.99 -28.21
C SER A 282 -4.58 -4.76 -27.96
N VAL A 283 -4.35 -5.11 -26.69
CA VAL A 283 -3.29 -6.01 -26.27
C VAL A 283 -3.87 -7.06 -25.33
N ARG A 284 -3.52 -8.32 -25.56
CA ARG A 284 -3.89 -9.44 -24.69
C ARG A 284 -2.62 -10.07 -24.14
N LEU A 285 -2.48 -10.09 -22.82
CA LEU A 285 -1.40 -10.81 -22.15
C LEU A 285 -1.65 -12.32 -22.24
N LEU A 286 -0.58 -13.07 -22.51
CA LEU A 286 -0.58 -14.53 -22.54
C LEU A 286 0.10 -15.09 -21.28
N PRO A 287 -0.14 -16.37 -20.93
CA PRO A 287 0.56 -17.02 -19.83
C PRO A 287 2.08 -16.98 -20.00
N ASP A 288 2.79 -16.56 -18.95
CA ASP A 288 4.24 -16.43 -18.96
C ASP A 288 4.91 -17.43 -18.02
N SER A 289 5.46 -18.49 -18.60
CA SER A 289 6.20 -19.52 -17.87
C SER A 289 7.56 -19.03 -17.33
N ARG A 290 8.10 -17.92 -17.84
CA ARG A 290 9.41 -17.38 -17.47
C ARG A 290 9.32 -16.33 -16.36
N LEU A 291 8.13 -15.81 -16.07
CA LEU A 291 7.93 -14.76 -15.06
C LEU A 291 8.55 -15.09 -13.69
N PRO A 292 8.45 -16.33 -13.14
CA PRO A 292 9.12 -16.67 -11.88
C PRO A 292 10.65 -16.55 -11.94
N LEU A 293 11.25 -16.93 -13.08
CA LEU A 293 12.70 -16.80 -13.29
C LEU A 293 13.10 -15.32 -13.39
N VAL A 294 12.32 -14.51 -14.11
CA VAL A 294 12.55 -13.07 -14.24
C VAL A 294 12.48 -12.38 -12.87
N ASN A 295 11.48 -12.72 -12.05
CA ASN A 295 11.35 -12.20 -10.68
C ASN A 295 12.54 -12.60 -9.80
N LYS A 296 13.04 -13.83 -9.92
CA LYS A 296 14.23 -14.28 -9.19
C LYS A 296 15.49 -13.53 -9.60
N LEU A 297 15.68 -13.29 -10.91
CA LEU A 297 16.80 -12.50 -11.43
C LEU A 297 16.71 -11.04 -11.00
N ALA A 298 15.53 -10.43 -11.08
CA ALA A 298 15.28 -9.08 -10.61
C ALA A 298 15.63 -8.94 -9.12
N SER A 299 15.14 -9.87 -8.28
CA SER A 299 15.43 -9.87 -6.84
C SER A 299 16.94 -10.00 -6.55
N ALA A 300 17.66 -10.85 -7.30
CA ALA A 300 19.11 -10.98 -7.17
C ALA A 300 19.88 -9.69 -7.54
N LEU A 301 19.29 -8.83 -8.37
CA LEU A 301 19.80 -7.51 -8.74
C LEU A 301 19.29 -6.38 -7.83
N GLY A 302 18.51 -6.71 -6.79
CA GLY A 302 17.88 -5.71 -5.91
C GLY A 302 16.74 -4.93 -6.58
N LEU A 303 16.14 -5.49 -7.63
CA LEU A 303 15.01 -4.93 -8.37
C LEU A 303 13.71 -5.65 -8.02
N THR A 304 12.61 -4.92 -8.04
CA THR A 304 11.25 -5.45 -7.88
C THR A 304 10.37 -4.97 -9.03
N CYS A 305 9.26 -5.65 -9.28
CA CYS A 305 8.28 -5.20 -10.27
C CYS A 305 7.48 -4.03 -9.66
N ILE A 306 7.80 -2.80 -10.07
CA ILE A 306 7.26 -1.58 -9.47
C ILE A 306 6.05 -1.01 -10.22
N GLY A 307 5.75 -1.53 -11.41
CA GLY A 307 4.60 -1.10 -12.20
C GLY A 307 4.49 -1.82 -13.53
N TRP A 308 3.61 -1.30 -14.37
CA TRP A 308 3.45 -1.72 -15.77
C TRP A 308 3.33 -0.50 -16.67
N ILE A 309 3.68 -0.70 -17.93
CA ILE A 309 3.65 0.32 -18.98
C ILE A 309 2.90 -0.21 -20.19
N PHE A 310 2.12 0.64 -20.85
CA PHE A 310 1.45 0.30 -22.10
C PHE A 310 1.40 1.47 -23.06
N THR A 311 1.27 1.19 -24.35
CA THR A 311 1.14 2.21 -25.39
C THR A 311 -0.31 2.36 -25.83
N ASP A 312 -0.70 3.60 -26.09
CA ASP A 312 -1.89 4.00 -26.82
C ASP A 312 -1.50 5.06 -27.85
N LEU A 313 -0.84 4.59 -28.91
CA LEU A 313 -0.25 5.46 -29.92
C LEU A 313 -0.87 5.18 -31.29
N VAL A 314 -1.36 6.24 -31.93
CA VAL A 314 -1.83 6.20 -33.32
C VAL A 314 -1.16 7.32 -34.08
N THR A 315 -0.48 6.96 -35.18
CA THR A 315 0.21 7.92 -36.03
C THR A 315 -0.78 8.90 -36.65
N GLU A 316 -0.48 10.20 -36.54
CA GLU A 316 -1.23 11.26 -37.22
C GLU A 316 -0.56 11.64 -38.54
N ASP A 317 0.73 12.01 -38.49
CA ASP A 317 1.54 12.34 -39.66
C ASP A 317 2.86 11.57 -39.62
N VAL A 318 3.05 10.68 -40.60
CA VAL A 318 4.24 9.83 -40.71
C VAL A 318 5.51 10.65 -41.00
N VAL A 319 5.38 11.76 -41.74
CA VAL A 319 6.52 12.60 -42.16
C VAL A 319 7.04 13.42 -40.99
N LYS A 320 6.13 13.92 -40.15
CA LYS A 320 6.49 14.69 -38.95
C LYS A 320 6.73 13.82 -37.72
N GLY A 321 6.32 12.54 -37.77
CA GLY A 321 6.43 11.62 -36.64
C GLY A 321 5.44 11.94 -35.51
N THR A 322 4.32 12.58 -35.82
CA THR A 322 3.33 12.98 -34.81
C THR A 322 2.32 11.89 -34.51
N VAL A 323 1.78 11.93 -33.30
CA VAL A 323 0.79 10.96 -32.79
C VAL A 323 -0.48 11.68 -32.33
N ARG A 324 -1.62 11.03 -32.51
CA ARG A 324 -2.92 11.58 -32.08
C ARG A 324 -2.99 11.71 -30.57
N HIS A 325 -3.59 12.80 -30.12
CA HIS A 325 -3.92 13.03 -28.71
C HIS A 325 -5.36 12.60 -28.42
N PHE A 326 -5.54 11.39 -27.90
CA PHE A 326 -6.87 10.84 -27.57
C PHE A 326 -7.32 11.07 -26.14
N ARG A 327 -6.37 11.32 -25.21
CA ARG A 327 -6.63 11.30 -23.77
C ARG A 327 -6.73 12.70 -23.20
N HIS A 328 -7.95 13.25 -23.16
CA HIS A 328 -8.20 14.61 -22.69
C HIS A 328 -9.51 14.71 -21.90
N ILE A 329 -9.83 15.94 -21.48
CA ILE A 329 -10.99 16.25 -20.63
C ILE A 329 -12.34 15.88 -21.26
N ASP A 330 -12.46 15.90 -22.59
CA ASP A 330 -13.70 15.59 -23.31
C ASP A 330 -13.79 14.11 -23.73
N SER A 331 -12.76 13.31 -23.44
CA SER A 331 -12.73 11.87 -23.67
C SER A 331 -12.53 11.13 -22.34
N HIS A 332 -11.35 10.54 -22.11
CA HIS A 332 -10.95 9.90 -20.87
C HIS A 332 -9.42 9.90 -20.76
N PHE A 333 -8.92 9.85 -19.52
CA PHE A 333 -7.49 9.68 -19.25
C PHE A 333 -7.08 8.20 -19.17
N LEU A 334 -7.89 7.40 -18.50
CA LEU A 334 -7.79 5.93 -18.45
C LEU A 334 -9.15 5.34 -18.73
N SER A 335 -9.19 4.29 -19.55
CA SER A 335 -10.42 3.54 -19.77
C SER A 335 -10.78 2.70 -18.55
N ALA A 336 -12.05 2.31 -18.43
CA ALA A 336 -12.53 1.43 -17.38
C ALA A 336 -11.79 0.08 -17.40
N GLN A 337 -11.47 -0.45 -18.60
CA GLN A 337 -10.70 -1.68 -18.75
C GLN A 337 -9.27 -1.51 -18.22
N GLU A 338 -8.61 -0.39 -18.52
CA GLU A 338 -7.27 -0.08 -18.00
C GLU A 338 -7.29 0.12 -16.48
N CYS A 339 -8.32 0.77 -15.93
CA CYS A 339 -8.49 0.93 -14.49
C CYS A 339 -8.70 -0.41 -13.78
N ILE A 340 -9.50 -1.31 -14.37
CA ILE A 340 -9.70 -2.67 -13.86
C ILE A 340 -8.39 -3.45 -13.93
N MET A 341 -7.64 -3.34 -15.02
CA MET A 341 -6.34 -4.01 -15.14
C MET A 341 -5.32 -3.47 -14.13
N ALA A 342 -5.27 -2.15 -13.94
CA ALA A 342 -4.43 -1.52 -12.93
C ALA A 342 -4.80 -1.97 -11.49
N GLY A 343 -6.09 -2.02 -11.17
CA GLY A 343 -6.58 -2.51 -9.87
C GLY A 343 -6.26 -3.99 -9.64
N HIS A 344 -6.30 -4.81 -10.70
CA HIS A 344 -5.89 -6.20 -10.65
C HIS A 344 -4.39 -6.31 -10.33
N PHE A 345 -3.53 -5.60 -11.07
CA PHE A 345 -2.09 -5.64 -10.81
C PHE A 345 -1.70 -5.07 -9.45
N GLN A 346 -2.35 -4.00 -8.98
CA GLN A 346 -2.14 -3.49 -7.63
C GLN A 346 -2.54 -4.51 -6.55
N SER A 347 -3.58 -5.32 -6.78
CA SER A 347 -3.98 -6.40 -5.87
C SER A 347 -2.99 -7.56 -5.84
N LEU A 348 -2.28 -7.81 -6.94
CA LEU A 348 -1.19 -8.80 -7.00
C LEU A 348 0.11 -8.29 -6.36
N HIS A 349 0.26 -6.98 -6.17
CA HIS A 349 1.44 -6.35 -5.59
C HIS A 349 1.04 -5.48 -4.38
N PRO A 350 0.52 -6.10 -3.30
CA PRO A 350 0.10 -5.36 -2.11
C PRO A 350 1.31 -4.71 -1.43
N ASN A 351 1.11 -3.51 -0.88
CA ASN A 351 2.15 -2.79 -0.15
C ASN A 351 2.23 -3.30 1.32
N PRO A 352 3.35 -3.88 1.77
CA PRO A 352 3.54 -4.29 3.15
C PRO A 352 3.38 -3.10 4.11
N CYS A 353 2.56 -3.26 5.14
CA CYS A 353 2.30 -2.20 6.12
C CYS A 353 1.90 -2.79 7.47
N ARG A 354 2.77 -2.63 8.47
CA ARG A 354 2.55 -3.18 9.83
C ARG A 354 1.40 -2.50 10.59
N LEU A 355 1.00 -1.31 10.14
CA LEU A 355 -0.08 -0.53 10.75
C LEU A 355 -1.47 -1.07 10.35
N SER A 356 -1.54 -1.92 9.32
CA SER A 356 -2.76 -2.62 8.91
C SER A 356 -2.90 -3.97 9.60
N SER A 357 -4.14 -4.40 9.86
CA SER A 357 -4.44 -5.72 10.43
C SER A 357 -4.01 -6.86 9.52
N ASP A 358 -4.09 -6.65 8.21
CA ASP A 358 -3.88 -7.71 7.20
C ASP A 358 -2.42 -7.75 6.72
N GLY A 359 -1.53 -7.00 7.37
CA GLY A 359 -0.12 -6.90 6.99
C GLY A 359 0.15 -6.00 5.78
N HIS A 360 -0.89 -5.50 5.11
CA HIS A 360 -0.74 -4.76 3.86
C HIS A 360 -1.75 -3.61 3.78
N PHE A 361 -1.38 -2.53 3.10
CA PHE A 361 -2.29 -1.40 2.88
C PHE A 361 -2.02 -0.73 1.53
N GLY A 362 -3.01 -0.82 0.63
CA GLY A 362 -2.91 -0.31 -0.74
C GLY A 362 -1.81 -0.99 -1.55
N SER A 363 -1.24 -0.27 -2.52
CA SER A 363 -0.17 -0.76 -3.39
C SER A 363 0.74 0.36 -3.88
N LYS A 364 2.05 0.10 -3.94
CA LYS A 364 3.04 0.99 -4.60
C LYS A 364 3.13 0.73 -6.12
N PHE A 365 2.37 -0.22 -6.66
CA PHE A 365 2.42 -0.56 -8.09
C PHE A 365 1.82 0.57 -8.93
N VAL A 366 2.58 1.02 -9.94
CA VAL A 366 2.20 2.14 -10.81
C VAL A 366 1.74 1.68 -12.19
N THR A 367 0.97 2.53 -12.86
CA THR A 367 0.50 2.36 -14.23
C THR A 367 1.06 3.49 -15.08
N VAL A 368 1.79 3.17 -16.15
CA VAL A 368 2.34 4.16 -17.09
C VAL A 368 1.68 3.98 -18.45
N CYS A 369 1.05 5.03 -18.96
CA CYS A 369 0.46 5.08 -20.29
C CYS A 369 1.35 5.94 -21.20
N ILE A 370 1.78 5.39 -22.33
CA ILE A 370 2.45 6.15 -23.37
C ILE A 370 1.41 6.58 -24.42
N THR A 371 1.16 7.87 -24.53
CA THR A 371 0.12 8.47 -25.39
C THR A 371 0.68 9.70 -26.12
N GLY A 372 -0.08 10.25 -27.08
CA GLY A 372 0.23 11.57 -27.64
C GLY A 372 -0.01 12.69 -26.63
N GLU A 373 0.78 13.74 -26.68
CA GLU A 373 0.64 14.95 -25.85
C GLU A 373 -0.38 15.93 -26.43
N SER A 374 -0.98 16.75 -25.57
CA SER A 374 -1.92 17.81 -25.93
C SER A 374 -1.30 19.04 -26.61
N ASP A 375 0.03 19.15 -26.63
CA ASP A 375 0.71 20.30 -27.23
C ASP A 375 0.64 20.25 -28.76
N SER A 376 0.74 21.42 -29.37
CA SER A 376 0.84 21.68 -30.82
C SER A 376 1.88 20.83 -31.57
N GLN A 377 2.81 20.21 -30.85
CA GLN A 377 3.84 19.33 -31.40
C GLN A 377 3.39 17.87 -31.54
N HIS A 378 2.28 17.46 -30.91
CA HIS A 378 1.72 16.10 -30.98
C HIS A 378 2.79 15.00 -30.80
N GLN A 379 3.68 15.20 -29.83
CA GLN A 379 4.77 14.27 -29.52
C GLN A 379 4.31 13.14 -28.59
N ILE A 380 5.14 12.11 -28.48
CA ILE A 380 4.92 10.99 -27.57
C ILE A 380 5.26 11.45 -26.14
N HIS A 381 4.32 11.26 -25.21
CA HIS A 381 4.44 11.59 -23.80
C HIS A 381 4.03 10.40 -22.91
N MET A 382 4.41 10.43 -21.63
CA MET A 382 4.12 9.39 -20.65
C MET A 382 3.27 9.94 -19.50
N GLU A 383 2.08 9.39 -19.33
CA GLU A 383 1.20 9.69 -18.21
C GLU A 383 1.27 8.58 -17.16
N CYS A 384 1.37 8.95 -15.89
CA CYS A 384 1.52 8.00 -14.79
C CYS A 384 0.33 8.06 -13.83
N TYR A 385 -0.19 6.90 -13.46
CA TYR A 385 -1.38 6.75 -12.64
C TYR A 385 -1.23 5.65 -11.58
N GLN A 386 -2.05 5.76 -10.54
CA GLN A 386 -2.38 4.69 -9.61
C GLN A 386 -3.89 4.72 -9.41
N VAL A 387 -4.55 3.56 -9.41
CA VAL A 387 -5.96 3.53 -9.02
C VAL A 387 -6.08 3.64 -7.50
N SER A 388 -7.22 4.14 -7.03
CA SER A 388 -7.45 4.31 -5.59
C SER A 388 -7.62 2.97 -4.88
N ASN A 389 -7.41 2.95 -3.57
CA ASN A 389 -7.63 1.74 -2.74
C ASN A 389 -9.11 1.27 -2.82
N GLN A 390 -10.05 2.19 -3.08
CA GLN A 390 -11.47 1.88 -3.34
C GLN A 390 -11.64 1.13 -4.67
N CYS A 391 -11.00 1.60 -5.74
CA CYS A 391 -11.01 0.93 -7.04
C CYS A 391 -10.32 -0.44 -6.96
N GLN A 392 -9.15 -0.52 -6.32
CA GLN A 392 -8.43 -1.78 -6.08
C GLN A 392 -9.32 -2.81 -5.37
N ALA A 393 -10.02 -2.42 -4.30
CA ALA A 393 -10.93 -3.31 -3.57
C ALA A 393 -12.11 -3.77 -4.43
N LEU A 394 -12.77 -2.87 -5.16
CA LEU A 394 -13.88 -3.20 -6.05
C LEU A 394 -13.46 -4.13 -7.19
N VAL A 395 -12.24 -3.98 -7.71
CA VAL A 395 -11.69 -4.86 -8.74
C VAL A 395 -11.33 -6.23 -8.17
N ARG A 396 -10.60 -6.27 -7.05
CA ARG A 396 -10.21 -7.51 -6.35
C ARG A 396 -11.43 -8.37 -6.03
N ASP A 397 -12.49 -7.71 -5.57
CA ASP A 397 -13.74 -8.37 -5.19
C ASP A 397 -14.72 -8.43 -6.39
N GLU A 398 -14.23 -8.28 -7.62
CA GLU A 398 -14.90 -8.39 -8.92
C GLU A 398 -16.29 -7.69 -8.97
N CYS A 399 -16.40 -6.51 -8.40
CA CYS A 399 -17.61 -5.70 -8.39
C CYS A 399 -17.80 -4.88 -9.68
N LEU A 400 -16.76 -4.73 -10.49
CA LEU A 400 -16.76 -3.88 -11.69
C LEU A 400 -16.62 -4.69 -12.98
N VAL A 401 -17.20 -4.17 -14.06
CA VAL A 401 -17.05 -4.65 -15.45
C VAL A 401 -16.89 -3.42 -16.35
N PRO A 402 -15.97 -3.44 -17.34
CA PRO A 402 -15.87 -2.33 -18.28
C PRO A 402 -17.14 -2.25 -19.14
N THR A 403 -17.55 -1.05 -19.54
CA THR A 403 -18.64 -0.90 -20.50
C THR A 403 -18.11 -1.00 -21.93
N LYS A 404 -18.99 -1.33 -22.89
CA LYS A 404 -18.60 -1.51 -24.29
C LYS A 404 -18.50 -0.18 -25.06
N ASP A 405 -19.46 0.71 -24.82
CA ASP A 405 -19.66 1.90 -25.66
C ASP A 405 -19.22 3.20 -24.97
N ALA A 406 -18.80 3.14 -23.70
CA ALA A 406 -18.39 4.30 -22.90
C ALA A 406 -17.08 3.99 -22.13
N PRO A 407 -15.90 4.11 -22.75
CA PRO A 407 -14.62 3.73 -22.12
C PRO A 407 -14.36 4.44 -20.78
N GLU A 408 -14.93 5.61 -20.56
CA GLU A 408 -14.86 6.39 -19.31
C GLU A 408 -15.74 5.85 -18.17
N LEU A 409 -16.66 4.92 -18.45
CA LEU A 409 -17.60 4.35 -17.48
C LEU A 409 -17.36 2.86 -17.21
N ALA A 410 -17.52 2.47 -15.94
CA ALA A 410 -17.55 1.08 -15.51
C ALA A 410 -18.95 0.73 -14.96
N TYR A 411 -19.41 -0.49 -15.25
CA TYR A 411 -20.65 -1.03 -14.73
C TYR A 411 -20.42 -1.77 -13.41
N VAL A 412 -21.24 -1.49 -12.40
CA VAL A 412 -21.26 -2.24 -11.13
C VAL A 412 -22.09 -3.49 -11.33
N ARG A 413 -21.51 -4.67 -11.08
CA ARG A 413 -22.22 -5.94 -11.24
C ARG A 413 -23.46 -6.00 -10.34
N GLN A 414 -24.49 -6.68 -10.80
CA GLN A 414 -25.63 -7.02 -9.94
C GLN A 414 -25.27 -8.21 -9.04
N SER A 415 -25.87 -8.25 -7.85
CA SER A 415 -25.76 -9.41 -6.98
C SER A 415 -26.32 -10.66 -7.65
N SER A 416 -25.62 -11.78 -7.55
CA SER A 416 -26.03 -13.09 -8.05
C SER A 416 -26.12 -14.11 -6.91
N ALA A 417 -26.66 -15.30 -7.20
CA ALA A 417 -26.67 -16.42 -6.25
C ALA A 417 -25.26 -16.79 -5.75
N GLU A 418 -24.23 -16.52 -6.55
CA GLU A 418 -22.83 -16.83 -6.25
C GLU A 418 -22.16 -15.69 -5.47
N LYS A 419 -22.51 -14.44 -5.77
CA LYS A 419 -21.79 -13.28 -5.26
C LYS A 419 -22.70 -12.11 -4.91
N TYR A 420 -22.60 -11.67 -3.66
CA TYR A 420 -23.18 -10.42 -3.21
C TYR A 420 -22.32 -9.23 -3.65
N ILE A 421 -22.94 -8.21 -4.23
CA ILE A 421 -22.29 -6.95 -4.61
C ILE A 421 -22.89 -5.81 -3.78
N PRO A 422 -22.09 -5.04 -3.03
CA PRO A 422 -22.59 -3.91 -2.26
C PRO A 422 -22.99 -2.74 -3.17
N ASP A 423 -23.86 -1.87 -2.66
CA ASP A 423 -24.17 -0.61 -3.32
C ASP A 423 -22.93 0.26 -3.44
N VAL A 424 -22.74 0.86 -4.62
CA VAL A 424 -21.63 1.77 -4.91
C VAL A 424 -22.20 3.15 -5.22
N PHE A 425 -21.86 4.12 -4.37
CA PHE A 425 -22.23 5.52 -4.54
C PHE A 425 -20.99 6.32 -4.95
N PHE A 426 -21.17 7.45 -5.63
CA PHE A 426 -20.08 8.40 -5.88
C PHE A 426 -20.55 9.83 -5.62
N LYS A 427 -19.63 10.69 -5.18
CA LYS A 427 -19.95 12.09 -4.89
C LYS A 427 -19.71 12.94 -6.13
N ARG A 428 -20.75 13.59 -6.64
CA ARG A 428 -20.65 14.58 -7.73
C ARG A 428 -20.88 15.97 -7.16
N SER A 429 -19.87 16.83 -7.23
CA SER A 429 -20.06 18.26 -6.95
C SER A 429 -20.64 18.93 -8.18
N LEU A 430 -21.94 19.21 -8.17
CA LEU A 430 -22.55 20.11 -9.16
C LEU A 430 -22.06 21.53 -8.86
N ARG A 431 -21.15 22.07 -9.68
CA ARG A 431 -20.91 23.51 -9.71
C ARG A 431 -22.09 24.17 -10.42
N VAL A 432 -23.13 24.51 -9.66
CA VAL A 432 -24.17 25.41 -10.16
C VAL A 432 -23.55 26.81 -10.19
N TYR A 433 -23.16 27.26 -11.38
CA TYR A 433 -22.80 28.67 -11.60
C TYR A 433 -24.10 29.49 -11.54
N PHE A 434 -24.47 29.99 -10.37
CA PHE A 434 -25.43 31.09 -10.29
C PHE A 434 -24.73 32.35 -10.82
N SER A 435 -24.82 32.53 -12.13
CA SER A 435 -24.70 33.85 -12.75
C SER A 435 -25.92 34.65 -12.28
N VAL A 436 -25.77 35.43 -11.20
CA VAL A 436 -26.73 36.49 -10.88
C VAL A 436 -26.57 37.57 -11.94
N GLN A 437 -27.23 37.40 -13.08
CA GLN A 437 -27.54 38.53 -13.94
C GLN A 437 -28.77 39.22 -13.38
N ASN A 438 -28.54 40.33 -12.68
CA ASN A 438 -29.57 41.35 -12.53
C ASN A 438 -30.01 41.80 -13.93
N LYS A 439 -31.24 41.47 -14.32
CA LYS A 439 -31.99 42.25 -15.30
C LYS A 439 -33.46 42.31 -14.93
N LEU A 440 -33.90 43.55 -14.79
CA LEU A 440 -35.27 44.00 -14.64
C LEU A 440 -36.19 43.47 -15.75
N SER A 441 -37.48 43.51 -15.40
CA SER A 441 -38.67 43.61 -16.25
C SER A 441 -39.24 42.35 -16.92
N ASN A 442 -40.43 42.01 -16.41
CA ASN A 442 -41.67 41.70 -17.12
C ASN A 442 -41.81 40.43 -17.98
N LEU A 443 -42.93 39.77 -17.66
CA LEU A 443 -43.85 39.00 -18.50
C LEU A 443 -43.67 37.48 -18.62
N ASP A 444 -44.74 36.84 -18.13
CA ASP A 444 -45.43 35.66 -18.64
C ASP A 444 -44.86 34.25 -18.37
N ASN A 445 -45.52 33.62 -17.39
CA ASN A 445 -45.77 32.18 -17.33
C ASN A 445 -46.26 31.66 -18.70
N PRO A 446 -45.83 30.45 -19.10
CA PRO A 446 -46.79 29.35 -18.92
C PRO A 446 -46.17 28.00 -18.51
N ARG A 447 -47.04 27.24 -17.83
CA ARG A 447 -47.08 25.78 -17.72
C ARG A 447 -46.98 25.16 -19.13
N ILE A 448 -46.31 24.03 -19.37
CA ILE A 448 -46.53 22.66 -18.85
C ILE A 448 -45.20 21.92 -18.83
#